data_AF-A0A0M8ZZ87-F1
#
_entry.id   AF-A0A0M8ZZ87-F1
#
_cell.length_a   1.000
_cell.length_b   1.000
_cell.length_c   1.000
_cell.angle_alpha   90.00
_cell.angle_beta   90.00
_cell.angle_gamma   90.00
#
_symmetry.space_group_name_H-M   'P 1'
#
loop_
_entity.id
_entity.type
_entity.pdbx_description
1 polymer ?
#
loop_
_entity_poly.entity_id
_entity_poly.type
_entity_poly.pdbx_seq_one_letter_code
_entity_poly.pdbx_strand_id
1 'polypeptide(L)'
;MYGSLPNSEQLKVFWRAAKDTRKVIVATNIAETSITIPNIVYVIDCGFVKIPWYEAETQTNSLVIVPVSKASADQRAGRAGRVQTGKAYRLYTEEAYSELFEATPPEMQRSDLAPAILQLKALGIDNVLRFNFPSAPPSKNLLTGLELLYALGAIDNNGELTMPLGMTMAEMPLEPVLAKSLIVSGEMECSEELSTILAMLQVQNVFIKPAGGQAAIKARIAHRKFEVEEGDLLTLLNVYTAYEKNKTPSWCQKQFLNNKALRRATEIRTQMHSMMKKLDIALVSCNGNVQQILKCITAGLFPKAAYLHYTGVYKTVHGNKDLYIHPNSCLYTFQQPQWLLFYEVLQTNKTYMKDITVIQPEWLLELAPHFYEKTSLEPI
;
A
#
# COMPACT_ATOMS: atom_id res chain seq x y z
N MET A 1 17.46 10.43 -5.64
CA MET A 1 16.47 10.81 -4.61
C MET A 1 15.13 10.21 -4.94
N TYR A 2 14.60 9.38 -4.05
CA TYR A 2 13.29 8.75 -4.15
C TYR A 2 12.77 8.48 -2.73
N GLY A 3 11.46 8.26 -2.57
CA GLY A 3 10.80 8.25 -1.25
C GLY A 3 11.40 7.24 -0.26
N SER A 4 11.80 6.06 -0.74
CA SER A 4 12.37 4.99 0.08
C SER A 4 13.84 5.17 0.48
N LEU A 5 14.54 6.19 -0.03
CA LEU A 5 15.95 6.38 0.24
C LEU A 5 16.16 6.79 1.72
N PRO A 6 17.16 6.26 2.46
CA PRO A 6 17.43 6.69 3.83
C PRO A 6 17.67 8.19 3.93
N ASN A 7 17.20 8.85 5.00
CA ASN A 7 17.30 10.30 5.16
C ASN A 7 18.75 10.83 5.02
N SER A 8 19.76 10.11 5.55
CA SER A 8 21.17 10.48 5.40
C SER A 8 21.63 10.50 3.93
N GLU A 9 21.14 9.58 3.11
CA GLU A 9 21.40 9.53 1.67
C GLU A 9 20.60 10.59 0.91
N GLN A 10 19.35 10.86 1.33
CA GLN A 10 18.55 11.96 0.77
C GLN A 10 19.24 13.31 0.96
N LEU A 11 19.86 13.55 2.12
CA LEU A 11 20.56 14.80 2.41
C LEU A 11 21.82 15.02 1.56
N LYS A 12 22.41 13.97 0.97
CA LYS A 12 23.60 14.10 0.10
C LYS A 12 23.35 14.97 -1.12
N VAL A 13 22.10 15.12 -1.56
CA VAL A 13 21.75 16.01 -2.67
C VAL A 13 22.11 17.47 -2.40
N PHE A 14 22.19 17.87 -1.14
CA PHE A 14 22.54 19.23 -0.71
C PHE A 14 24.05 19.44 -0.60
N TRP A 15 24.85 18.37 -0.67
CA TRP A 15 26.30 18.49 -0.62
C TRP A 15 26.82 19.22 -1.86
N ARG A 16 27.92 19.95 -1.66
CA ARG A 16 28.63 20.63 -2.76
C ARG A 16 29.37 19.59 -3.60
N ALA A 17 29.43 19.83 -4.91
CA ALA A 17 30.26 19.04 -5.79
C ALA A 17 31.74 19.23 -5.43
N ALA A 18 32.57 18.23 -5.68
CA ALA A 18 34.02 18.39 -5.61
C ALA A 18 34.48 19.41 -6.65
N LYS A 19 35.65 20.03 -6.43
CA LYS A 19 36.22 20.99 -7.37
C LYS A 19 36.34 20.35 -8.76
N ASP A 20 36.00 21.13 -9.80
CA ASP A 20 36.06 20.71 -11.21
C ASP A 20 35.16 19.51 -11.58
N THR A 21 34.10 19.24 -10.79
CA THR A 21 33.12 18.18 -11.07
C THR A 21 31.69 18.73 -11.18
N ARG A 22 30.84 18.01 -11.93
CA ARG A 22 29.40 18.30 -12.03
C ARG A 22 28.62 17.36 -11.13
N LYS A 23 27.75 17.92 -10.28
CA LYS A 23 26.77 17.14 -9.52
C LYS A 23 25.59 16.77 -10.41
N VAL A 24 25.30 15.48 -10.52
CA VAL A 24 24.11 14.95 -11.21
C VAL A 24 23.18 14.35 -10.17
N ILE A 25 21.92 14.76 -10.20
CA ILE A 25 20.89 14.29 -9.26
C ILE A 25 19.83 13.56 -10.05
N VAL A 26 19.73 12.24 -9.82
CA VAL A 26 18.65 11.43 -10.36
C VAL A 26 17.52 11.43 -9.35
N ALA A 27 16.35 11.95 -9.70
CA ALA A 27 15.23 12.11 -8.77
C ALA A 27 13.88 11.69 -9.36
N THR A 28 12.95 11.34 -8.48
CA THR A 28 11.52 11.21 -8.78
C THR A 28 10.84 12.59 -8.77
N ASN A 29 9.52 12.62 -8.93
CA ASN A 29 8.70 13.84 -8.81
C ASN A 29 8.81 14.56 -7.44
N ILE A 30 9.51 13.99 -6.45
CA ILE A 30 9.89 14.72 -5.22
C ILE A 30 10.64 16.03 -5.54
N ALA A 31 11.50 16.02 -6.56
CA ALA A 31 12.23 17.22 -7.00
C ALA A 31 11.34 18.25 -7.71
N GLU A 32 10.15 17.85 -8.15
CA GLU A 32 9.21 18.68 -8.92
C GLU A 32 8.45 19.66 -8.04
N THR A 33 8.08 19.28 -6.81
CA THR A 33 7.26 20.10 -5.90
C THR A 33 7.91 20.28 -4.53
N SER A 34 8.25 19.19 -3.86
CA SER A 34 8.50 19.15 -2.41
C SER A 34 9.84 19.71 -1.93
N ILE A 35 10.84 19.83 -2.81
CA ILE A 35 12.19 20.25 -2.41
C ILE A 35 12.79 21.25 -3.38
N THR A 36 13.59 22.18 -2.85
CA THR A 36 14.38 23.11 -3.66
C THR A 36 15.85 22.76 -3.48
N ILE A 37 16.47 22.29 -4.56
CA ILE A 37 17.90 21.98 -4.56
C ILE A 37 18.63 23.17 -5.19
N PRO A 38 19.61 23.77 -4.50
CA PRO A 38 20.32 24.93 -5.00
C PRO A 38 21.17 24.59 -6.22
N ASN A 39 21.36 25.57 -7.10
CA ASN A 39 22.27 25.53 -8.25
C ASN A 39 21.95 24.45 -9.31
N ILE A 40 20.68 24.08 -9.46
CA ILE A 40 20.24 23.31 -10.63
C ILE A 40 20.14 24.27 -11.82
N VAL A 41 20.89 23.97 -12.88
CA VAL A 41 20.90 24.71 -14.16
C VAL A 41 20.55 23.83 -15.35
N TYR A 42 20.57 22.51 -15.18
CA TYR A 42 20.22 21.54 -16.21
C TYR A 42 19.16 20.61 -15.66
N VAL A 43 18.05 20.49 -16.37
CA VAL A 43 17.01 19.49 -16.11
C VAL A 43 16.95 18.56 -17.31
N ILE A 44 16.94 17.26 -17.05
CA ILE A 44 16.70 16.23 -18.05
C ILE A 44 15.38 15.56 -17.67
N ASP A 45 14.36 15.70 -18.51
CA ASP A 45 13.01 15.20 -18.26
C ASP A 45 12.68 14.05 -19.20
N CYS A 46 12.45 12.87 -18.63
CA CYS A 46 12.03 11.69 -19.38
C CYS A 46 10.55 11.68 -19.75
N GLY A 47 9.73 12.60 -19.20
CA GLY A 47 8.33 12.73 -19.56
C GLY A 47 7.38 11.73 -18.89
N PHE A 48 7.85 10.98 -17.88
CA PHE A 48 7.03 10.01 -17.15
C PHE A 48 6.94 10.32 -15.65
N VAL A 49 5.87 9.83 -15.03
CA VAL A 49 5.65 9.84 -13.58
C VAL A 49 4.95 8.56 -13.15
N LYS A 50 5.23 8.10 -11.93
CA LYS A 50 4.51 6.99 -11.31
C LYS A 50 3.48 7.55 -10.34
N ILE A 51 2.21 7.20 -10.53
CA ILE A 51 1.11 7.72 -9.71
C ILE A 51 0.19 6.58 -9.22
N PRO A 52 -0.45 6.73 -8.04
CA PRO A 52 -1.49 5.79 -7.62
C PRO A 52 -2.73 5.93 -8.51
N TRP A 53 -3.34 4.80 -8.84
CA TRP A 53 -4.54 4.71 -9.65
C TRP A 53 -5.42 3.60 -9.12
N TYR A 54 -6.66 3.95 -8.79
CA TYR A 54 -7.69 3.02 -8.36
C TYR A 54 -8.42 2.44 -9.57
N GLU A 55 -8.42 1.11 -9.65
CA GLU A 55 -9.19 0.36 -10.63
C GLU A 55 -10.49 -0.12 -9.98
N ALA A 56 -11.62 0.46 -10.40
CA ALA A 56 -12.92 0.17 -9.80
C ALA A 56 -13.39 -1.28 -10.07
N GLU A 57 -13.06 -1.86 -11.24
CA GLU A 57 -13.48 -3.22 -11.59
C GLU A 57 -12.87 -4.30 -10.71
N THR A 58 -11.64 -4.07 -10.26
CA THR A 58 -10.94 -5.01 -9.40
C THR A 58 -10.85 -4.53 -7.96
N GLN A 59 -11.40 -3.35 -7.66
CA GLN A 59 -11.34 -2.70 -6.35
C GLN A 59 -9.90 -2.65 -5.80
N THR A 60 -8.93 -2.38 -6.67
CA THR A 60 -7.51 -2.41 -6.33
C THR A 60 -6.83 -1.08 -6.57
N ASN A 61 -6.07 -0.62 -5.58
CA ASN A 61 -5.09 0.45 -5.75
C ASN A 61 -3.84 -0.10 -6.45
N SER A 62 -3.40 0.57 -7.50
CA SER A 62 -2.20 0.21 -8.25
C SER A 62 -1.32 1.42 -8.52
N LEU A 63 0.00 1.22 -8.56
CA LEU A 63 0.94 2.28 -8.95
C LEU A 63 1.28 2.14 -10.44
N VAL A 64 0.72 3.03 -11.28
CA VAL A 64 0.90 3.02 -12.74
C VAL A 64 1.93 4.05 -13.19
N ILE A 65 2.63 3.76 -14.28
CA ILE A 65 3.54 4.70 -14.95
C ILE A 65 2.77 5.35 -16.09
N VAL A 66 2.69 6.68 -16.06
CA VAL A 66 1.97 7.47 -17.07
C VAL A 66 2.85 8.62 -17.58
N PRO A 67 2.58 9.15 -18.79
CA PRO A 67 3.16 10.40 -19.23
C PRO A 67 2.83 11.54 -18.26
N VAL A 68 3.74 12.50 -18.13
CA VAL A 68 3.49 13.72 -17.34
C VAL A 68 2.48 14.63 -18.03
N SER A 69 1.85 15.52 -17.27
CA SER A 69 1.09 16.63 -17.85
C SER A 69 2.02 17.76 -18.31
N LYS A 70 1.53 18.64 -19.20
CA LYS A 70 2.24 19.86 -19.59
C LYS A 70 2.60 20.72 -18.39
N ALA A 71 1.66 20.92 -17.46
CA ALA A 71 1.90 21.63 -16.21
C ALA A 71 3.05 21.02 -15.39
N SER A 72 3.13 19.68 -15.31
CA SER A 72 4.21 18.97 -14.61
C SER A 72 5.56 19.13 -15.35
N ALA A 73 5.58 18.96 -16.68
CA ALA A 73 6.75 19.17 -17.50
C ALA A 73 7.30 20.61 -17.42
N ASP A 74 6.42 21.60 -17.32
CA ASP A 74 6.78 23.01 -17.18
C ASP A 74 7.31 23.31 -15.77
N GLN A 75 6.72 22.73 -14.73
CA GLN A 75 7.25 22.80 -13.36
C GLN A 75 8.66 22.20 -13.27
N ARG A 76 8.89 21.05 -13.92
CA ARG A 76 10.22 20.42 -14.01
C ARG A 76 11.21 21.33 -14.72
N ALA A 77 10.86 21.89 -15.87
CA ALA A 77 11.70 22.83 -16.60
C ALA A 77 12.03 24.08 -15.75
N GLY A 78 11.05 24.61 -15.03
CA GLY A 78 11.20 25.74 -14.12
C GLY A 78 12.20 25.50 -12.99
N ARG A 79 12.55 24.25 -12.65
CA ARG A 79 13.60 23.95 -11.67
C ARG A 79 15.00 24.36 -12.14
N ALA A 80 15.25 24.42 -13.45
CA ALA A 80 16.53 24.86 -14.01
C ALA A 80 16.75 26.38 -13.92
N GLY A 81 15.68 27.17 -13.79
CA GLY A 81 15.72 28.64 -13.91
C GLY A 81 15.65 29.41 -12.59
N ARG A 82 15.81 28.75 -11.43
CA ARG A 82 15.53 29.38 -10.13
C ARG A 82 16.61 30.33 -9.62
N VAL A 83 17.87 30.06 -9.95
CA VAL A 83 19.03 30.83 -9.43
C VAL A 83 19.72 31.62 -10.55
N GLN A 84 19.80 31.03 -11.74
CA GLN A 84 20.40 31.62 -12.92
C GLN A 84 19.77 30.97 -14.17
N THR A 85 20.09 31.50 -15.35
CA THR A 85 19.64 30.93 -16.63
C THR A 85 20.04 29.46 -16.74
N GLY A 86 19.03 28.61 -16.98
CA GLY A 86 19.20 27.17 -17.11
C GLY A 86 18.67 26.63 -18.43
N LYS A 87 18.86 25.32 -18.66
CA LYS A 87 18.33 24.59 -19.82
C LYS A 87 17.54 23.37 -19.36
N ALA A 88 16.41 23.12 -20.01
CA ALA A 88 15.62 21.91 -19.84
C ALA A 88 15.71 21.06 -21.12
N TYR A 89 16.09 19.80 -20.97
CA TYR A 89 16.18 18.82 -22.04
C TYR A 89 15.05 17.81 -21.86
N ARG A 90 14.03 17.90 -22.70
CA ARG A 90 12.92 16.93 -22.75
C ARG A 90 13.33 15.79 -23.68
N LEU A 91 13.21 14.56 -23.22
CA LEU A 91 13.58 13.36 -24.00
C LEU A 91 12.42 12.85 -24.87
N TYR A 92 11.57 13.77 -25.34
CA TYR A 92 10.41 13.54 -26.18
C TYR A 92 10.27 14.71 -27.15
N THR A 93 9.61 14.48 -28.29
CA THR A 93 9.48 15.48 -29.35
C THR A 93 8.49 16.58 -28.98
N GLU A 94 8.52 17.68 -29.73
CA GLU A 94 7.58 18.79 -29.53
C GLU A 94 6.14 18.39 -29.89
N GLU A 95 5.97 17.51 -30.87
CA GLU A 95 4.67 16.91 -31.20
C GLU A 95 4.14 16.10 -30.01
N ALA A 96 4.97 15.22 -29.43
CA ALA A 96 4.59 14.44 -28.26
C ALA A 96 4.26 15.31 -27.03
N TYR A 97 4.98 16.43 -26.84
CA TYR A 97 4.64 17.41 -25.79
C TYR A 97 3.27 18.04 -26.02
N SER A 98 2.94 18.35 -27.28
CA SER A 98 1.66 18.97 -27.65
C SER A 98 0.47 18.05 -27.37
N GLU A 99 0.66 16.73 -27.49
CA GLU A 99 -0.32 15.68 -27.20
C GLU A 99 -0.50 15.38 -25.69
N LEU A 100 0.39 15.87 -24.82
CA LEU A 100 0.26 15.66 -23.36
C LEU A 100 -1.00 16.35 -22.82
N PHE A 101 -1.60 15.76 -21.80
CA PHE A 101 -2.68 16.40 -21.05
C PHE A 101 -2.19 17.69 -20.37
N GLU A 102 -3.05 18.71 -20.32
CA GLU A 102 -2.72 20.01 -19.71
C GLU A 102 -2.35 19.87 -18.22
N ALA A 103 -3.14 19.09 -17.47
CA ALA A 103 -2.95 18.86 -16.05
C ALA A 103 -3.13 17.38 -15.70
N THR A 104 -2.47 16.95 -14.63
CA THR A 104 -2.64 15.61 -14.08
C THR A 104 -4.04 15.50 -13.43
N PRO A 105 -4.80 14.41 -13.66
CA PRO A 105 -6.09 14.23 -13.01
C PRO A 105 -6.00 14.39 -11.48
N PRO A 106 -6.93 15.13 -10.84
CA PRO A 106 -6.98 15.30 -9.40
C PRO A 106 -7.02 13.95 -8.66
N GLU A 107 -6.44 13.90 -7.46
CA GLU A 107 -6.37 12.68 -6.64
C GLU A 107 -7.74 12.06 -6.39
N MET A 108 -8.76 12.88 -6.11
CA MET A 108 -10.14 12.42 -5.90
C MET A 108 -10.72 11.64 -7.08
N GLN A 109 -10.25 11.86 -8.31
CA GLN A 109 -10.74 11.13 -9.49
C GLN A 109 -10.02 9.80 -9.73
N ARG A 110 -8.96 9.51 -8.97
CA ARG A 110 -8.05 8.38 -9.22
C ARG A 110 -7.67 7.58 -7.97
N SER A 111 -8.28 7.88 -6.83
CA SER A 111 -8.07 7.19 -5.55
C SER A 111 -9.29 6.39 -5.15
N ASP A 112 -9.07 5.42 -4.25
CA ASP A 112 -10.14 4.73 -3.53
C ASP A 112 -10.91 5.73 -2.66
N LEU A 113 -12.22 5.77 -2.83
CA LEU A 113 -13.10 6.71 -2.15
C LEU A 113 -13.75 6.13 -0.89
N ALA A 114 -13.62 4.82 -0.63
CA ALA A 114 -14.22 4.22 0.56
C ALA A 114 -13.82 4.93 1.88
N PRO A 115 -12.55 5.32 2.11
CA PRO A 115 -12.19 6.08 3.31
C PRO A 115 -12.88 7.46 3.37
N ALA A 116 -12.94 8.18 2.25
CA ALA A 116 -13.56 9.50 2.19
C ALA A 116 -15.08 9.41 2.39
N ILE A 117 -15.74 8.44 1.76
CA ILE A 117 -17.18 8.19 1.89
C ILE A 117 -17.54 7.87 3.35
N LEU A 118 -16.74 7.02 4.01
CA LEU A 118 -16.94 6.68 5.42
C LEU A 118 -16.89 7.93 6.32
N GLN A 119 -15.92 8.82 6.09
CA GLN A 119 -15.81 10.09 6.82
C GLN A 119 -16.99 11.03 6.52
N LEU A 120 -17.40 11.16 5.26
CA LEU A 120 -18.56 11.99 4.89
C LEU A 120 -19.84 11.49 5.58
N LYS A 121 -20.04 10.17 5.64
CA LYS A 121 -21.16 9.56 6.38
C LYS A 121 -21.10 9.85 7.88
N ALA A 122 -19.92 9.73 8.49
CA ALA A 122 -19.73 10.09 9.90
C ALA A 122 -19.97 11.58 10.20
N LEU A 123 -19.76 12.46 9.22
CA LEU A 123 -20.11 13.90 9.30
C LEU A 123 -21.61 14.18 9.13
N GLY A 124 -22.43 13.16 8.88
CA GLY A 124 -23.88 13.31 8.67
C GLY A 124 -24.28 13.67 7.24
N ILE A 125 -23.43 13.39 6.25
CA ILE A 125 -23.76 13.61 4.83
C ILE A 125 -24.42 12.35 4.28
N ASP A 126 -25.76 12.37 4.23
CA ASP A 126 -26.54 11.22 3.76
C ASP A 126 -26.34 10.96 2.26
N ASN A 127 -26.46 12.00 1.43
CA ASN A 127 -26.39 11.85 -0.02
C ASN A 127 -25.01 12.24 -0.56
N VAL A 128 -24.09 11.28 -0.52
CA VAL A 128 -22.72 11.43 -1.03
C VAL A 128 -22.70 11.69 -2.54
N LEU A 129 -23.68 11.18 -3.30
CA LEU A 129 -23.77 11.40 -4.76
C LEU A 129 -24.08 12.87 -5.11
N ARG A 130 -24.76 13.60 -4.23
CA ARG A 130 -25.06 15.03 -4.38
C ARG A 130 -24.10 15.94 -3.63
N PHE A 131 -23.08 15.38 -2.99
CA PHE A 131 -22.08 16.17 -2.29
C PHE A 131 -21.27 17.00 -3.29
N ASN A 132 -21.02 18.27 -2.95
CA ASN A 132 -20.29 19.19 -3.82
C ASN A 132 -18.77 18.97 -3.70
N PHE A 133 -18.27 17.97 -4.42
CA PHE A 133 -16.84 17.67 -4.45
C PHE A 133 -16.04 18.76 -5.18
N PRO A 134 -14.86 19.19 -4.67
CA PRO A 134 -13.97 20.12 -5.38
C PRO A 134 -13.57 19.66 -6.79
N SER A 135 -13.50 18.35 -7.01
CA SER A 135 -13.31 17.72 -8.32
C SER A 135 -14.14 16.44 -8.33
N ALA A 136 -15.27 16.46 -9.02
CA ALA A 136 -16.22 15.35 -8.97
C ALA A 136 -15.54 14.02 -9.34
N PRO A 137 -15.57 13.00 -8.46
CA PRO A 137 -15.04 11.69 -8.77
C PRO A 137 -15.93 10.95 -9.79
N PRO A 138 -15.38 9.96 -10.52
CA PRO A 138 -16.18 9.07 -11.34
C PRO A 138 -17.26 8.36 -10.51
N SER A 139 -18.50 8.31 -11.02
CA SER A 139 -19.61 7.65 -10.33
C SER A 139 -19.32 6.17 -10.01
N LYS A 140 -18.54 5.51 -10.88
CA LYS A 140 -18.10 4.11 -10.67
C LYS A 140 -17.26 3.97 -9.39
N ASN A 141 -16.32 4.88 -9.13
CA ASN A 141 -15.49 4.85 -7.92
C ASN A 141 -16.29 5.13 -6.66
N LEU A 142 -17.30 6.01 -6.74
CA LEU A 142 -18.21 6.26 -5.63
C LEU A 142 -19.06 5.03 -5.31
N LEU A 143 -19.60 4.38 -6.35
CA LEU A 143 -20.41 3.18 -6.21
C LEU A 143 -19.60 2.04 -5.59
N THR A 144 -18.40 1.74 -6.10
CA THR A 144 -17.56 0.66 -5.56
C THR A 144 -17.11 0.95 -4.13
N GLY A 145 -16.90 2.22 -3.78
CA GLY A 145 -16.62 2.62 -2.41
C GLY A 145 -17.79 2.36 -1.45
N LEU A 146 -19.02 2.66 -1.88
CA LEU A 146 -20.24 2.34 -1.12
C LEU A 146 -20.46 0.83 -1.01
N GLU A 147 -20.30 0.08 -2.10
CA GLU A 147 -20.41 -1.38 -2.12
C GLU A 147 -19.41 -2.03 -1.16
N LEU A 148 -18.16 -1.53 -1.13
CA LEU A 148 -17.14 -2.02 -0.19
C LEU A 148 -17.53 -1.72 1.27
N LEU A 149 -17.97 -0.50 1.57
CA LEU A 149 -18.40 -0.16 2.93
C LEU A 149 -19.61 -0.98 3.38
N TYR A 150 -20.55 -1.23 2.48
CA TYR A 150 -21.70 -2.10 2.73
C TYR A 150 -21.25 -3.54 2.98
N ALA A 151 -20.35 -4.07 2.15
CA ALA A 151 -19.79 -5.42 2.31
C ALA A 151 -19.03 -5.57 3.64
N LEU A 152 -18.32 -4.53 4.11
CA LEU A 152 -17.64 -4.54 5.41
C LEU A 152 -18.60 -4.42 6.60
N GLY A 153 -19.86 -4.10 6.35
CA GLY A 153 -20.89 -3.82 7.35
C GLY A 153 -20.76 -2.43 7.98
N ALA A 154 -19.97 -1.52 7.38
CA ALA A 154 -19.81 -0.16 7.87
C ALA A 154 -21.03 0.72 7.58
N ILE A 155 -21.78 0.41 6.52
CA ILE A 155 -23.07 1.03 6.20
C ILE A 155 -24.15 -0.04 6.03
N ASP A 156 -25.40 0.33 6.27
CA ASP A 156 -26.55 -0.55 6.12
C ASP A 156 -27.19 -0.48 4.71
N ASN A 157 -28.33 -1.16 4.53
CA ASN A 157 -29.10 -1.16 3.28
C ASN A 157 -29.65 0.22 2.87
N ASN A 158 -29.83 1.12 3.83
CA ASN A 158 -30.27 2.49 3.58
C ASN A 158 -29.07 3.41 3.27
N GLY A 159 -27.85 2.89 3.38
CA GLY A 159 -26.61 3.64 3.25
C GLY A 159 -26.30 4.48 4.49
N GLU A 160 -26.90 4.19 5.64
CA GLU A 160 -26.63 4.86 6.91
C GLU A 160 -25.45 4.18 7.61
N LEU A 161 -24.70 4.95 8.41
CA LEU A 161 -23.55 4.42 9.14
C LEU A 161 -24.02 3.47 10.24
N THR A 162 -23.48 2.26 10.29
CA THR A 162 -23.89 1.27 11.29
C THR A 162 -23.32 1.57 12.66
N MET A 163 -24.06 1.21 13.72
CA MET A 163 -23.63 1.31 15.10
C MET A 163 -23.51 -0.09 15.74
N PRO A 164 -22.42 -0.40 16.46
CA PRO A 164 -21.24 0.45 16.68
C PRO A 164 -20.22 0.40 15.53
N LEU A 165 -20.27 -0.62 14.67
CA LEU A 165 -19.18 -0.97 13.74
C LEU A 165 -18.75 0.18 12.81
N GLY A 166 -19.67 0.74 12.03
CA GLY A 166 -19.39 1.81 11.07
C GLY A 166 -18.81 3.06 11.73
N MET A 167 -19.36 3.45 12.88
CA MET A 167 -18.87 4.59 13.66
C MET A 167 -17.47 4.35 14.21
N THR A 168 -17.23 3.18 14.81
CA THR A 168 -15.89 2.81 15.29
C THR A 168 -14.87 2.76 14.16
N MET A 169 -15.26 2.27 12.97
CA MET A 169 -14.40 2.30 11.78
C MET A 169 -14.07 3.73 11.34
N ALA A 170 -15.04 4.65 11.38
CA ALA A 170 -14.84 6.05 11.00
C ALA A 170 -13.93 6.81 11.97
N GLU A 171 -13.86 6.42 13.24
CA GLU A 171 -12.94 7.03 14.21
C GLU A 171 -11.48 6.58 14.03
N MET A 172 -11.21 5.51 13.28
CA MET A 172 -9.86 4.99 13.05
C MET A 172 -9.18 5.70 11.85
N PRO A 173 -7.91 6.11 11.97
CA PRO A 173 -7.13 6.66 10.86
C PRO A 173 -6.54 5.52 9.99
N LEU A 174 -7.38 4.58 9.56
CA LEU A 174 -7.02 3.39 8.79
C LEU A 174 -7.94 3.23 7.57
N GLU A 175 -7.47 2.48 6.58
CA GLU A 175 -8.35 2.03 5.49
C GLU A 175 -9.50 1.16 6.04
N PRO A 176 -10.73 1.25 5.50
CA PRO A 176 -11.88 0.50 6.01
C PRO A 176 -11.63 -1.01 6.19
N VAL A 177 -10.93 -1.65 5.24
CA VAL A 177 -10.59 -3.08 5.33
C VAL A 177 -9.69 -3.40 6.53
N LEU A 178 -8.74 -2.52 6.84
CA LEU A 178 -7.82 -2.69 7.96
C LEU A 178 -8.50 -2.35 9.29
N ALA A 179 -9.36 -1.33 9.30
CA ALA A 179 -10.18 -0.96 10.46
C ALA A 179 -11.10 -2.12 10.85
N LYS A 180 -11.78 -2.74 9.87
CA LYS A 180 -12.61 -3.93 10.09
C LYS A 180 -11.83 -5.08 10.71
N SER A 181 -10.67 -5.44 10.15
CA SER A 181 -9.81 -6.48 10.74
C SER A 181 -9.41 -6.12 12.18
N LEU A 182 -9.04 -4.87 12.44
CA LEU A 182 -8.62 -4.44 13.79
C LEU A 182 -9.75 -4.55 14.82
N ILE A 183 -10.98 -4.22 14.45
CA ILE A 183 -12.16 -4.37 15.33
C ILE A 183 -12.41 -5.86 15.61
N VAL A 184 -12.48 -6.68 14.55
CA VAL A 184 -12.72 -8.13 14.67
C VAL A 184 -11.62 -8.83 15.48
N SER A 185 -10.39 -8.30 15.49
CA SER A 185 -9.28 -8.89 16.25
C SER A 185 -9.47 -8.89 17.76
N GLY A 186 -10.29 -7.97 18.29
CA GLY A 186 -10.66 -7.96 19.70
C GLY A 186 -11.57 -9.15 20.04
N GLU A 187 -12.54 -9.44 19.18
CA GLU A 187 -13.48 -10.57 19.30
C GLU A 187 -12.78 -11.91 19.07
N MET A 188 -11.83 -11.95 18.12
CA MET A 188 -11.01 -13.12 17.82
C MET A 188 -9.73 -13.19 18.64
N GLU A 189 -9.61 -12.48 19.77
CA GLU A 189 -8.51 -12.58 20.74
C GLU A 189 -7.07 -12.56 20.14
N CYS A 190 -6.84 -11.87 19.02
CA CYS A 190 -5.54 -11.80 18.31
C CYS A 190 -5.11 -10.36 17.97
N SER A 191 -5.70 -9.41 18.68
CA SER A 191 -5.50 -7.98 18.53
C SER A 191 -4.05 -7.50 18.71
N GLU A 192 -3.25 -8.17 19.54
CA GLU A 192 -1.85 -7.79 19.76
C GLU A 192 -0.99 -8.11 18.52
N GLU A 193 -1.19 -9.28 17.93
CA GLU A 193 -0.50 -9.69 16.71
C GLU A 193 -0.99 -8.85 15.51
N LEU A 194 -2.31 -8.65 15.39
CA LEU A 194 -2.85 -7.90 14.26
C LEU A 194 -2.42 -6.43 14.30
N SER A 195 -2.49 -5.76 15.46
CA SER A 195 -2.00 -4.37 15.59
C SER A 195 -0.53 -4.23 15.20
N THR A 196 0.27 -5.28 15.45
CA THR A 196 1.68 -5.35 15.02
C THR A 196 1.80 -5.48 13.50
N ILE A 197 1.03 -6.38 12.87
CA ILE A 197 1.01 -6.55 11.41
C ILE A 197 0.58 -5.24 10.72
N LEU A 198 -0.50 -4.61 11.19
CA LEU A 198 -0.98 -3.35 10.64
C LEU A 198 0.05 -2.22 10.79
N ALA A 199 0.69 -2.10 11.95
CA ALA A 199 1.74 -1.10 12.14
C ALA A 199 2.94 -1.32 11.21
N MET A 200 3.27 -2.58 10.91
CA MET A 200 4.33 -2.95 9.97
C MET A 200 3.95 -2.66 8.51
N LEU A 201 2.68 -2.82 8.13
CA LEU A 201 2.19 -2.45 6.79
C LEU A 201 2.27 -0.93 6.53
N GLN A 202 2.10 -0.12 7.56
CA GLN A 202 2.15 1.35 7.46
C GLN A 202 3.59 1.90 7.30
N VAL A 203 4.63 1.06 7.43
CA VAL A 203 6.03 1.49 7.26
C VAL A 203 6.64 0.94 5.98
N GLN A 204 7.31 1.81 5.24
CA GLN A 204 7.97 1.42 3.99
C GLN A 204 9.42 0.95 4.23
N ASN A 205 9.88 0.01 3.42
CA ASN A 205 11.28 -0.43 3.34
C ASN A 205 11.83 -1.02 4.64
N VAL A 206 11.06 -1.91 5.28
CA VAL A 206 11.51 -2.71 6.43
C VAL A 206 12.77 -3.51 6.07
N PHE A 207 12.75 -4.17 4.91
CA PHE A 207 13.85 -4.98 4.39
C PHE A 207 14.82 -4.12 3.56
N ILE A 208 16.10 -4.12 3.94
CA ILE A 208 17.17 -3.47 3.17
C ILE A 208 17.70 -4.48 2.16
N LYS A 209 17.59 -4.16 0.86
CA LYS A 209 18.09 -5.00 -0.23
C LYS A 209 19.28 -4.32 -0.93
N PRO A 210 20.52 -4.76 -0.68
CA PRO A 210 21.70 -4.24 -1.38
C PRO A 210 21.62 -4.50 -2.89
N ALA A 211 22.15 -3.59 -3.71
CA ALA A 211 22.04 -3.63 -5.17
C ALA A 211 22.76 -4.83 -5.84
N GLY A 212 23.67 -5.52 -5.14
CA GLY A 212 24.34 -6.70 -5.67
C GLY A 212 25.47 -7.24 -4.79
N GLY A 213 26.14 -8.28 -5.31
CA GLY A 213 27.31 -8.90 -4.70
C GLY A 213 27.04 -9.71 -3.44
N GLN A 214 28.09 -9.96 -2.65
CA GLN A 214 28.04 -10.77 -1.43
C GLN A 214 27.06 -10.22 -0.38
N ALA A 215 26.86 -8.89 -0.34
CA ALA A 215 25.91 -8.26 0.57
C ALA A 215 24.45 -8.63 0.25
N ALA A 216 24.09 -8.71 -1.03
CA ALA A 216 22.74 -9.11 -1.45
C ALA A 216 22.43 -10.57 -1.08
N ILE A 217 23.40 -11.47 -1.23
CA ILE A 217 23.26 -12.88 -0.85
C ILE A 217 23.09 -13.01 0.67
N LYS A 218 23.92 -12.31 1.45
CA LYS A 218 23.82 -12.28 2.92
C LYS A 218 22.48 -11.71 3.39
N ALA A 219 21.98 -10.66 2.74
CA ALA A 219 20.66 -10.09 3.03
C ALA A 219 19.55 -11.12 2.82
N ARG A 220 19.55 -11.82 1.69
CA ARG A 220 18.55 -12.86 1.40
C ARG A 220 18.57 -14.01 2.40
N ILE A 221 19.77 -14.47 2.80
CA ILE A 221 19.91 -15.50 3.83
C ILE A 221 19.41 -15.02 5.20
N ALA A 222 19.62 -13.73 5.53
CA ALA A 222 19.11 -13.15 6.77
C ALA A 222 17.57 -13.05 6.75
N HIS A 223 16.99 -12.58 5.64
CA HIS A 223 15.53 -12.42 5.49
C HIS A 223 14.80 -13.76 5.55
N ARG A 224 15.35 -14.82 4.93
CA ARG A 224 14.78 -16.17 4.94
C ARG A 224 14.54 -16.77 6.33
N LYS A 225 15.22 -16.25 7.37
CA LYS A 225 15.01 -16.70 8.76
C LYS A 225 13.68 -16.25 9.36
N PHE A 226 13.05 -15.24 8.76
CA PHE A 226 11.77 -14.70 9.21
C PHE A 226 10.60 -15.14 8.33
N GLU A 227 10.90 -15.57 7.11
CA GLU A 227 9.92 -15.99 6.11
C GLU A 227 9.15 -17.22 6.58
N VAL A 228 7.84 -17.19 6.38
CA VAL A 228 6.93 -18.29 6.69
C VAL A 228 6.01 -18.59 5.52
N GLU A 229 5.53 -19.83 5.47
CA GLU A 229 4.73 -20.36 4.36
C GLU A 229 3.29 -19.78 4.34
N GLU A 230 2.84 -19.24 5.47
CA GLU A 230 1.53 -18.60 5.62
C GLU A 230 1.49 -17.17 5.02
N GLY A 231 2.66 -16.60 4.68
CA GLY A 231 2.77 -15.40 3.85
C GLY A 231 3.55 -14.22 4.43
N ASP A 232 3.49 -13.10 3.70
CA ASP A 232 4.25 -11.88 3.98
C ASP A 232 3.78 -11.21 5.27
N LEU A 233 2.47 -11.24 5.57
CA LEU A 233 1.90 -10.58 6.75
C LEU A 233 2.42 -11.18 8.06
N LEU A 234 2.47 -12.52 8.14
CA LEU A 234 3.07 -13.23 9.28
C LEU A 234 4.59 -13.11 9.30
N THR A 235 5.23 -13.00 8.12
CA THR A 235 6.67 -12.69 8.03
C THR A 235 6.97 -11.32 8.68
N LEU A 236 6.12 -10.30 8.46
CA LEU A 236 6.25 -8.99 9.12
C LEU A 236 6.10 -9.07 10.64
N LEU A 237 5.16 -9.89 11.13
CA LEU A 237 5.01 -10.16 12.57
C LEU A 237 6.30 -10.76 13.14
N ASN A 238 6.84 -11.81 12.51
CA ASN A 238 8.09 -12.45 12.95
C ASN A 238 9.28 -11.48 13.00
N VAL A 239 9.41 -10.62 11.99
CA VAL A 239 10.44 -9.58 11.96
C VAL A 239 10.29 -8.63 13.15
N TYR A 240 9.08 -8.17 13.44
CA TYR A 240 8.84 -7.27 14.56
C TYR A 240 9.09 -7.95 15.91
N THR A 241 8.59 -9.17 16.12
CA THR A 241 8.82 -9.93 17.36
C THR A 241 10.31 -10.19 17.60
N ALA A 242 11.07 -10.50 16.54
CA ALA A 242 12.52 -10.66 16.65
C ALA A 242 13.24 -9.33 16.93
N TYR A 243 12.79 -8.23 16.32
CA TYR A 243 13.30 -6.89 16.61
C TYR A 243 13.03 -6.49 18.05
N GLU A 244 11.85 -6.76 18.58
CA GLU A 244 11.47 -6.40 19.94
C GLU A 244 12.37 -7.04 21.00
N LYS A 245 12.82 -8.27 20.76
CA LYS A 245 13.76 -8.97 21.66
C LYS A 245 15.17 -8.38 21.64
N ASN A 246 15.58 -7.73 20.55
CA ASN A 246 16.97 -7.30 20.34
C ASN A 246 17.17 -5.78 20.38
N LYS A 247 16.16 -4.97 19.97
CA LYS A 247 16.04 -3.49 19.91
C LYS A 247 17.31 -2.67 19.61
N THR A 248 18.33 -3.28 19.03
CA THR A 248 19.65 -2.68 18.83
C THR A 248 19.90 -2.34 17.35
N PRO A 249 20.48 -1.16 17.06
CA PRO A 249 20.84 -0.80 15.69
C PRO A 249 21.80 -1.80 15.02
N SER A 250 22.74 -2.34 15.79
CA SER A 250 23.71 -3.34 15.32
C SER A 250 23.05 -4.64 14.88
N TRP A 251 22.03 -5.10 15.61
CA TRP A 251 21.24 -6.28 15.22
C TRP A 251 20.47 -6.03 13.92
N CYS A 252 19.81 -4.88 13.79
CA CYS A 252 19.09 -4.52 12.57
C CYS A 252 20.02 -4.50 11.36
N GLN A 253 21.21 -3.91 11.51
CA GLN A 253 22.22 -3.88 10.45
C GLN A 253 22.68 -5.29 10.05
N LYS A 254 22.90 -6.18 11.04
CA LYS A 254 23.29 -7.58 10.79
C LYS A 254 22.19 -8.37 10.05
N GLN A 255 20.93 -8.09 10.34
CA GLN A 255 19.77 -8.74 9.68
C GLN A 255 19.29 -8.01 8.42
N PHE A 256 19.99 -6.96 7.98
CA PHE A 256 19.58 -6.13 6.83
C PHE A 256 18.15 -5.57 6.98
N LEU A 257 17.85 -5.06 8.16
CA LEU A 257 16.58 -4.43 8.51
C LEU A 257 16.76 -2.93 8.78
N ASN A 258 15.76 -2.15 8.40
CA ASN A 258 15.76 -0.70 8.59
C ASN A 258 15.28 -0.34 10.01
N ASN A 259 16.22 -0.03 10.90
CA ASN A 259 15.91 0.35 12.29
C ASN A 259 14.98 1.58 12.38
N LYS A 260 15.11 2.57 11.48
CA LYS A 260 14.22 3.75 11.51
C LYS A 260 12.78 3.36 11.19
N ALA A 261 12.58 2.47 10.22
CA ALA A 261 11.26 1.95 9.88
C ALA A 261 10.66 1.14 11.04
N LEU A 262 11.47 0.28 11.67
CA LEU A 262 11.01 -0.54 12.81
C LEU A 262 10.67 0.31 14.05
N ARG A 263 11.45 1.35 14.36
CA ARG A 263 11.10 2.32 15.42
C ARG A 263 9.78 3.02 15.12
N ARG A 264 9.59 3.44 13.86
CA ARG A 264 8.34 4.06 13.42
C ARG A 264 7.16 3.09 13.55
N ALA A 265 7.35 1.81 13.23
CA ALA A 265 6.33 0.79 13.45
C ALA A 265 5.98 0.63 14.94
N THR A 266 6.98 0.67 15.85
CA THR A 266 6.72 0.65 17.29
C THR A 266 5.92 1.88 17.76
N GLU A 267 6.20 3.07 17.22
CA GLU A 267 5.42 4.29 17.51
C GLU A 267 3.97 4.14 17.04
N ILE A 268 3.75 3.68 15.80
CA ILE A 268 2.43 3.46 15.22
C ILE A 268 1.65 2.40 16.01
N ARG A 269 2.29 1.28 16.37
CA ARG A 269 1.70 0.24 17.22
C ARG A 269 1.25 0.79 18.57
N THR A 270 2.06 1.65 19.20
CA THR A 270 1.71 2.28 20.48
C THR A 270 0.50 3.21 20.34
N GLN A 271 0.43 3.97 19.24
CA GLN A 271 -0.73 4.80 18.92
C GLN A 271 -1.99 3.96 18.66
N MET A 272 -1.86 2.86 17.91
CA MET A 272 -2.95 1.90 17.69
C MET A 272 -3.44 1.32 19.00
N HIS A 273 -2.56 0.87 19.90
CA HIS A 273 -2.95 0.37 21.22
C HIS A 273 -3.70 1.42 22.05
N SER A 274 -3.24 2.68 22.04
CA SER A 274 -3.95 3.76 22.74
C SER A 274 -5.33 4.03 22.13
N MET A 275 -5.47 3.93 20.80
CA MET A 275 -6.74 4.09 20.11
C MET A 275 -7.68 2.93 20.42
N MET A 276 -7.22 1.69 20.34
CA MET A 276 -8.00 0.49 20.66
C MET A 276 -8.57 0.55 22.08
N LYS A 277 -7.77 0.97 23.06
CA LYS A 277 -8.25 1.20 24.44
C LYS A 277 -9.34 2.26 24.54
N LYS A 278 -9.30 3.32 23.73
CA LYS A 278 -10.35 4.36 23.71
C LYS A 278 -11.65 3.86 23.09
N LEU A 279 -11.54 2.97 22.10
CA LEU A 279 -12.64 2.36 21.37
C LEU A 279 -13.15 1.07 22.02
N ASP A 280 -12.68 0.73 23.22
CA ASP A 280 -13.02 -0.48 23.97
C ASP A 280 -12.75 -1.80 23.22
N ILE A 281 -11.71 -1.81 22.37
CA ILE A 281 -11.25 -3.01 21.68
C ILE A 281 -10.23 -3.72 22.58
N ALA A 282 -10.56 -4.95 22.98
CA ALA A 282 -9.71 -5.76 23.86
C ALA A 282 -8.32 -5.98 23.26
N LEU A 283 -7.28 -5.75 24.07
CA LEU A 283 -5.88 -6.05 23.74
C LEU A 283 -5.49 -7.41 24.30
N VAL A 284 -5.70 -8.44 23.49
CA VAL A 284 -5.43 -9.85 23.78
C VAL A 284 -4.52 -10.44 22.70
N SER A 285 -3.61 -11.33 23.12
CA SER A 285 -2.74 -12.12 22.26
C SER A 285 -3.30 -13.54 22.13
N CYS A 286 -3.24 -14.08 20.92
CA CYS A 286 -3.67 -15.45 20.62
C CYS A 286 -2.61 -16.51 20.94
N ASN A 287 -1.54 -16.14 21.65
CA ASN A 287 -0.45 -17.02 22.08
C ASN A 287 0.18 -17.84 20.95
N GLY A 288 0.26 -17.27 19.74
CA GLY A 288 0.85 -17.91 18.56
C GLY A 288 -0.10 -18.77 17.73
N ASN A 289 -1.41 -18.68 17.93
CA ASN A 289 -2.39 -19.32 17.05
C ASN A 289 -2.46 -18.62 15.68
N VAL A 290 -1.65 -19.09 14.74
CA VAL A 290 -1.55 -18.54 13.38
C VAL A 290 -2.89 -18.56 12.64
N GLN A 291 -3.69 -19.62 12.79
CA GLN A 291 -4.97 -19.75 12.08
C GLN A 291 -5.95 -18.65 12.51
N GLN A 292 -5.96 -18.29 13.79
CA GLN A 292 -6.81 -17.22 14.34
C GLN A 292 -6.43 -15.85 13.76
N ILE A 293 -5.13 -15.58 13.64
CA ILE A 293 -4.62 -14.37 12.97
C ILE A 293 -5.06 -14.33 11.50
N LEU A 294 -4.91 -15.45 10.78
CA LEU A 294 -5.28 -15.52 9.36
C LEU A 294 -6.78 -15.36 9.13
N LYS A 295 -7.63 -15.98 9.97
CA LYS A 295 -9.08 -15.76 9.95
C LYS A 295 -9.42 -14.29 10.22
N CYS A 296 -8.78 -13.66 11.18
CA CYS A 296 -9.01 -12.25 11.50
C CYS A 296 -8.62 -11.30 10.34
N ILE A 297 -7.48 -11.56 9.70
CA ILE A 297 -7.07 -10.84 8.48
C ILE A 297 -8.13 -11.05 7.39
N THR A 298 -8.60 -12.28 7.21
CA THR A 298 -9.63 -12.63 6.23
C THR A 298 -10.92 -11.85 6.47
N ALA A 299 -11.35 -11.65 7.71
CA ALA A 299 -12.58 -10.93 8.04
C ALA A 299 -12.62 -9.46 7.55
N GLY A 300 -11.47 -8.83 7.28
CA GLY A 300 -11.43 -7.47 6.68
C GLY A 300 -10.94 -7.46 5.24
N LEU A 301 -10.01 -8.35 4.88
CA LEU A 301 -9.42 -8.43 3.54
C LEU A 301 -10.16 -9.36 2.58
N PHE A 302 -11.30 -9.93 2.98
CA PHE A 302 -12.09 -10.84 2.15
C PHE A 302 -12.38 -10.30 0.74
N PRO A 303 -12.60 -8.99 0.45
CA PRO A 303 -12.82 -8.53 -0.92
C PRO A 303 -11.59 -8.71 -1.83
N LYS A 304 -10.39 -8.78 -1.25
CA LYS A 304 -9.10 -8.87 -1.94
C LYS A 304 -8.58 -10.32 -1.97
N ALA A 305 -9.42 -11.24 -2.43
CA ALA A 305 -9.08 -12.65 -2.57
C ALA A 305 -8.67 -13.00 -4.00
N ALA A 306 -7.71 -13.93 -4.12
CA ALA A 306 -7.31 -14.52 -5.38
C ALA A 306 -7.03 -16.02 -5.24
N TYR A 307 -7.20 -16.74 -6.35
CA TYR A 307 -7.00 -18.19 -6.43
C TYR A 307 -6.08 -18.55 -7.59
N LEU A 308 -5.34 -19.65 -7.45
CA LEU A 308 -4.47 -20.17 -8.50
C LEU A 308 -5.31 -20.89 -9.55
N HIS A 309 -5.36 -20.34 -10.77
CA HIS A 309 -6.09 -20.96 -11.87
C HIS A 309 -5.28 -22.11 -12.49
N TYR A 310 -5.96 -23.05 -13.16
CA TYR A 310 -5.31 -24.20 -13.81
C TYR A 310 -4.29 -23.80 -14.90
N THR A 311 -4.38 -22.58 -15.41
CA THR A 311 -3.40 -21.99 -16.35
C THR A 311 -2.08 -21.60 -15.69
N GLY A 312 -1.96 -21.71 -14.35
CA GLY A 312 -0.78 -21.32 -13.59
C GLY A 312 -0.67 -19.82 -13.29
N VAL A 313 -1.77 -19.08 -13.45
CA VAL A 313 -1.87 -17.64 -13.14
C VAL A 313 -2.88 -17.44 -12.01
N TYR A 314 -2.66 -16.47 -11.12
CA TYR A 314 -3.65 -16.14 -10.11
C TYR A 314 -4.75 -15.28 -10.71
N LYS A 315 -5.98 -15.47 -10.24
CA LYS A 315 -7.12 -14.65 -10.65
C LYS A 315 -7.81 -14.08 -9.43
N THR A 316 -8.20 -12.81 -9.51
CA THR A 316 -9.09 -12.22 -8.50
C THR A 316 -10.43 -12.93 -8.52
N VAL A 317 -11.01 -13.17 -7.35
CA VAL A 317 -12.36 -13.76 -7.28
C VAL A 317 -13.37 -12.77 -7.85
N HIS A 318 -13.21 -11.49 -7.51
CA HIS A 318 -13.99 -10.41 -8.11
C HIS A 318 -13.28 -9.87 -9.37
N GLY A 319 -13.96 -9.85 -10.51
CA GLY A 319 -13.44 -9.25 -11.74
C GLY A 319 -12.49 -10.12 -12.59
N ASN A 320 -12.13 -11.34 -12.15
CA ASN A 320 -11.37 -12.33 -12.94
C ASN A 320 -10.08 -11.78 -13.60
N LYS A 321 -9.35 -10.91 -12.88
CA LYS A 321 -8.12 -10.29 -13.38
C LYS A 321 -6.91 -11.14 -13.07
N ASP A 322 -6.05 -11.29 -14.07
CA ASP A 322 -4.79 -12.02 -13.94
C ASP A 322 -3.79 -11.27 -13.06
N LEU A 323 -3.25 -12.01 -12.09
CA LEU A 323 -2.32 -11.56 -11.06
C LEU A 323 -1.14 -12.54 -10.92
N TYR A 324 -0.02 -12.02 -10.43
CA TYR A 324 1.20 -12.79 -10.17
C TYR A 324 1.76 -12.46 -8.79
N ILE A 325 2.38 -13.42 -8.12
CA ILE A 325 3.10 -13.14 -6.87
C ILE A 325 4.31 -12.25 -7.17
N HIS A 326 4.45 -11.12 -6.45
CA HIS A 326 5.61 -10.27 -6.62
C HIS A 326 6.91 -11.00 -6.23
N PRO A 327 8.02 -10.87 -6.98
CA PRO A 327 9.32 -11.51 -6.65
C PRO A 327 9.94 -11.15 -5.30
N ASN A 328 9.32 -10.24 -4.55
CA ASN A 328 9.78 -9.79 -3.25
C ASN A 328 9.03 -10.47 -2.10
N SER A 329 7.91 -11.13 -2.40
CA SER A 329 7.11 -11.89 -1.44
C SER A 329 7.88 -13.15 -1.04
N CYS A 330 7.73 -13.60 0.20
CA CYS A 330 8.28 -14.88 0.64
C CYS A 330 7.73 -16.03 -0.21
N LEU A 331 6.43 -15.97 -0.54
CA LEU A 331 5.69 -16.98 -1.30
C LEU A 331 6.16 -17.13 -2.75
N TYR A 332 6.99 -16.22 -3.27
CA TYR A 332 7.59 -16.39 -4.60
C TYR A 332 8.53 -17.60 -4.66
N THR A 333 9.14 -17.98 -3.53
CA THR A 333 10.10 -19.08 -3.45
C THR A 333 9.54 -20.38 -2.89
N PHE A 334 8.35 -20.32 -2.28
CA PHE A 334 7.63 -21.49 -1.79
C PHE A 334 6.75 -22.09 -2.88
N GLN A 335 6.17 -23.26 -2.59
CA GLN A 335 5.12 -23.81 -3.40
C GLN A 335 3.92 -22.85 -3.43
N GLN A 336 3.41 -22.57 -4.63
CA GLN A 336 2.33 -21.62 -4.80
C GLN A 336 1.03 -22.15 -4.19
N PRO A 337 0.43 -21.44 -3.20
CA PRO A 337 -0.79 -21.87 -2.54
C PRO A 337 -2.01 -21.71 -3.45
N GLN A 338 -3.05 -22.53 -3.22
CA GLN A 338 -4.25 -22.47 -4.07
C GLN A 338 -5.08 -21.20 -3.86
N TRP A 339 -5.12 -20.67 -2.63
CA TRP A 339 -5.92 -19.50 -2.24
C TRP A 339 -5.11 -18.54 -1.38
N LEU A 340 -5.25 -17.25 -1.65
CA LEU A 340 -4.54 -16.19 -0.94
C LEU A 340 -5.36 -14.89 -0.90
N LEU A 341 -4.98 -14.04 0.05
CA LEU A 341 -5.39 -12.64 0.11
C LEU A 341 -4.20 -11.75 -0.22
N PHE A 342 -4.46 -10.58 -0.79
CA PHE A 342 -3.44 -9.56 -1.06
C PHE A 342 -3.89 -8.20 -0.53
N TYR A 343 -2.94 -7.37 -0.08
CA TYR A 343 -3.27 -6.02 0.39
C TYR A 343 -3.13 -4.97 -0.75
N GLU A 344 -2.06 -5.06 -1.54
CA GLU A 344 -1.74 -4.13 -2.62
C GLU A 344 -1.52 -4.83 -3.96
N VAL A 345 -1.75 -4.10 -5.05
CA VAL A 345 -1.41 -4.53 -6.40
C VAL A 345 -0.43 -3.56 -7.04
N LEU A 346 0.57 -4.07 -7.74
CA LEU A 346 1.56 -3.30 -8.47
C LEU A 346 1.47 -3.59 -9.97
N GLN A 347 1.04 -2.59 -10.75
CA GLN A 347 1.02 -2.68 -12.21
C GLN A 347 2.39 -2.30 -12.77
N THR A 348 3.04 -3.24 -13.46
CA THR A 348 4.25 -2.98 -14.25
C THR A 348 4.10 -3.64 -15.63
N ASN A 349 5.02 -4.53 -16.03
CA ASN A 349 4.85 -5.38 -17.21
C ASN A 349 3.80 -6.47 -16.96
N LYS A 350 3.68 -6.90 -15.70
CA LYS A 350 2.63 -7.78 -15.19
C LYS A 350 2.00 -7.14 -13.96
N THR A 351 0.81 -7.59 -13.61
CA THR A 351 0.08 -7.19 -12.41
C THR A 351 0.54 -8.05 -11.24
N TYR A 352 1.26 -7.47 -10.28
CA TYR A 352 1.82 -8.22 -9.16
C TYR A 352 1.07 -7.97 -7.85
N MET A 353 0.74 -9.02 -7.12
CA MET A 353 0.23 -8.95 -5.75
C MET A 353 1.37 -8.70 -4.76
N LYS A 354 1.11 -7.86 -3.76
CA LYS A 354 2.01 -7.58 -2.65
C LYS A 354 1.32 -7.79 -1.31
N ASP A 355 2.14 -8.09 -0.31
CA ASP A 355 1.74 -8.21 1.09
C ASP A 355 0.65 -9.27 1.23
N ILE A 356 1.03 -10.49 0.85
CA ILE A 356 0.15 -11.63 0.59
C ILE A 356 0.03 -12.51 1.85
N THR A 357 -1.12 -13.14 2.05
CA THR A 357 -1.26 -14.20 3.06
C THR A 357 -2.09 -15.37 2.54
N VAL A 358 -1.74 -16.58 2.95
CA VAL A 358 -2.42 -17.82 2.56
C VAL A 358 -3.71 -17.97 3.35
N ILE A 359 -4.78 -18.40 2.69
CA ILE A 359 -6.06 -18.64 3.33
C ILE A 359 -6.68 -19.96 2.89
N GLN A 360 -7.61 -20.46 3.70
CA GLN A 360 -8.51 -21.53 3.31
C GLN A 360 -9.80 -20.92 2.71
N PRO A 361 -10.31 -21.43 1.57
CA PRO A 361 -11.49 -20.86 0.91
C PRO A 361 -12.75 -20.93 1.79
N GLU A 362 -12.82 -21.88 2.71
CA GLU A 362 -13.94 -22.04 3.66
C GLU A 362 -14.09 -20.79 4.56
N TRP A 363 -13.00 -20.11 4.88
CA TRP A 363 -13.04 -18.91 5.73
C TRP A 363 -13.72 -17.74 5.03
N LEU A 364 -13.67 -17.67 3.69
CA LEU A 364 -14.39 -16.64 2.94
C LEU A 364 -15.91 -16.84 3.07
N LEU A 365 -16.36 -18.09 3.03
CA LEU A 365 -17.77 -18.44 3.21
C LEU A 365 -18.23 -18.28 4.67
N GLU A 366 -17.36 -18.58 5.64
CA GLU A 366 -17.63 -18.43 7.07
C GLU A 366 -17.74 -16.95 7.49
N LEU A 367 -16.79 -16.12 7.03
CA LEU A 367 -16.62 -14.74 7.52
C LEU A 367 -17.35 -13.70 6.68
N ALA A 368 -17.64 -14.00 5.41
CA ALA A 368 -18.35 -13.10 4.51
C ALA A 368 -19.41 -13.85 3.65
N PRO A 369 -20.38 -14.53 4.28
CA PRO A 369 -21.41 -15.31 3.57
C PRO A 369 -22.33 -14.44 2.70
N HIS A 370 -22.45 -13.16 3.00
CA HIS A 370 -23.21 -12.18 2.21
C HIS A 370 -22.47 -11.74 0.94
N PHE A 371 -21.16 -11.95 0.87
CA PHE A 371 -20.31 -11.56 -0.25
C PHE A 371 -19.89 -12.75 -1.12
N TYR A 372 -19.68 -13.91 -0.50
CA TYR A 372 -19.24 -15.12 -1.19
C TYR A 372 -20.32 -16.19 -1.18
N GLU A 373 -20.62 -16.71 -2.37
CA GLU A 373 -21.46 -17.89 -2.57
C GLU A 373 -20.67 -18.99 -3.27
N LYS A 374 -20.84 -20.23 -2.80
CA LYS A 374 -20.19 -21.38 -3.43
C LYS A 374 -20.89 -21.72 -4.74
N THR A 375 -20.24 -21.43 -5.86
CA THR A 375 -20.75 -21.84 -7.17
C THR A 375 -20.21 -23.22 -7.54
N SER A 376 -21.10 -24.16 -7.88
CA SER A 376 -20.77 -25.56 -8.22
C SER A 376 -20.31 -25.75 -9.67
N LEU A 377 -19.89 -24.70 -10.38
CA LEU A 377 -19.46 -24.85 -11.77
C LEU A 377 -18.13 -25.60 -11.80
N GLU A 378 -18.21 -26.90 -12.11
CA GLU A 378 -17.06 -27.71 -12.50
C GLU A 378 -16.32 -26.98 -13.64
N PRO A 379 -14.99 -26.80 -13.55
CA PRO A 379 -14.24 -26.31 -14.69
C PRO A 379 -14.37 -27.32 -15.84
N ILE A 380 -15.06 -26.91 -16.92
CA ILE A 380 -15.19 -27.68 -18.16
C ILE A 380 -13.83 -27.96 -18.77
#